data_AF-A0A952RI58-F1
#
_entry.id   AF-A0A952RI58-F1
#
_cell.length_a   1.000
_cell.length_b   1.000
_cell.length_c   1.000
_cell.angle_alpha   90.00
_cell.angle_beta   90.00
_cell.angle_gamma   90.00
#
_symmetry.space_group_name_H-M   'P 1'
#
loop_
_entity.id
_entity.type
_entity.pdbx_description
1 polymer ?
#
loop_
_entity_poly.entity_id
_entity_poly.type
_entity_poly.pdbx_seq_one_letter_code
_entity_poly.pdbx_strand_id
1 'polypeptide(L)'
;MKLDASLLFASLALLACEAERSDVAGTWRFDLDASDVAPRIREQCAKTADPTACWNEIAAEAKLEKVRFSETDATGHATWTSFAADPKGDVVFVRVPVDLVADGAGHVLAKVAGAPTGTQAEHFAKGKISQLRVELVDAKTIAIDDPKKGRLVYAKE
;
A
#
# COMPACT_ATOMS: atom_id res chain seq x y z
N MET A 1 52.11 22.51 -19.22
CA MET A 1 51.18 21.44 -18.78
C MET A 1 49.77 21.89 -19.08
N LYS A 2 49.10 21.27 -20.05
CA LYS A 2 47.67 21.49 -20.34
C LYS A 2 46.91 20.36 -19.63
N LEU A 3 46.03 20.72 -18.70
CA LEU A 3 45.10 19.79 -18.07
C LEU A 3 43.91 19.61 -19.02
N ASP A 4 43.68 18.37 -19.46
CA ASP A 4 42.56 17.96 -20.29
C ASP A 4 41.24 18.08 -19.50
N ALA A 5 40.37 19.00 -19.92
CA ALA A 5 39.06 19.25 -19.31
C ALA A 5 37.99 18.20 -19.72
N SER A 6 38.34 17.20 -20.52
CA SER A 6 37.39 16.23 -21.10
C SER A 6 37.03 15.06 -20.17
N LEU A 7 37.69 14.92 -19.01
CA LEU A 7 37.41 13.84 -18.04
C LEU A 7 36.42 14.21 -16.94
N LEU A 8 35.96 15.47 -16.88
CA LEU A 8 35.05 15.94 -15.82
C LEU A 8 33.55 15.84 -16.15
N PHE A 9 33.18 15.57 -17.41
CA PHE A 9 31.77 15.45 -17.80
C PHE A 9 31.22 14.01 -17.78
N ALA A 10 32.08 12.99 -17.71
CA ALA A 10 31.64 11.59 -17.64
C ALA A 10 31.14 11.18 -16.24
N SER A 11 31.51 11.92 -15.19
CA SER A 11 31.11 11.59 -13.80
C SER A 11 29.78 12.20 -13.35
N LEU A 12 29.22 13.18 -14.08
CA LEU A 12 27.93 13.78 -13.72
C LEU A 12 26.71 13.00 -14.26
N ALA A 13 26.89 12.13 -15.26
CA ALA A 13 25.80 11.31 -15.79
C ALA A 13 25.59 9.99 -15.04
N LEU A 14 26.56 9.54 -14.23
CA LEU A 14 26.43 8.34 -13.40
C LEU A 14 25.65 8.57 -12.09
N LEU A 15 25.35 9.82 -11.74
CA LEU A 15 24.64 10.21 -10.51
C LEU A 15 23.11 10.34 -10.68
N ALA A 16 22.58 10.23 -11.90
CA ALA A 16 21.13 10.34 -12.14
C ALA A 16 20.43 8.98 -12.30
N CYS A 17 21.15 7.88 -12.10
CA CYS A 17 20.56 6.54 -12.00
C CYS A 17 20.52 6.07 -10.53
N GLU A 18 20.33 7.01 -9.59
CA GLU A 18 19.54 6.69 -8.42
C GLU A 18 18.14 6.41 -8.96
N ALA A 19 17.86 5.14 -9.28
CA ALA A 19 16.50 4.68 -9.39
C ALA A 19 15.80 5.26 -8.17
N GLU A 20 14.83 6.15 -8.37
CA GLU A 20 13.95 6.59 -7.29
C GLU A 20 13.51 5.30 -6.62
N ARG A 21 14.09 5.03 -5.46
CA ARG A 21 13.77 3.84 -4.71
C ARG A 21 12.34 4.13 -4.32
N SER A 22 11.44 3.48 -5.03
CA SER A 22 10.00 3.51 -4.87
C SER A 22 9.71 2.93 -3.50
N ASP A 23 10.00 3.71 -2.46
CA ASP A 23 10.04 3.26 -1.09
C ASP A 23 8.62 3.28 -0.54
N VAL A 24 7.97 2.14 -0.73
CA VAL A 24 6.65 1.86 -0.20
C VAL A 24 6.71 1.55 1.31
N ALA A 25 7.90 1.45 1.92
CA ALA A 25 8.02 1.14 3.33
C ALA A 25 7.35 2.22 4.20
N GLY A 26 6.72 1.74 5.27
CA GLY A 26 5.96 2.56 6.20
C GLY A 26 4.54 2.04 6.42
N THR A 27 3.80 2.81 7.19
CA THR A 27 2.39 2.56 7.50
C THR A 27 1.52 3.56 6.74
N TRP A 28 0.44 3.06 6.17
CA TRP A 28 -0.47 3.80 5.33
C TRP A 28 -1.90 3.58 5.81
N ARG A 29 -2.59 4.65 6.17
CA ARG A 29 -3.98 4.66 6.63
C ARG A 29 -4.93 4.73 5.45
N PHE A 30 -5.97 3.90 5.47
CA PHE A 30 -6.98 3.88 4.42
C PHE A 30 -7.72 5.22 4.32
N ASP A 31 -7.84 5.73 3.10
CA ASP A 31 -8.64 6.91 2.77
C ASP A 31 -9.88 6.45 2.01
N LEU A 32 -10.97 6.30 2.74
CA LEU A 32 -12.24 5.85 2.18
C LEU A 32 -12.75 6.80 1.09
N ASP A 33 -12.72 8.11 1.34
CA ASP A 33 -13.30 9.09 0.42
C ASP A 33 -12.52 9.20 -0.90
N ALA A 34 -11.20 8.98 -0.87
CA ALA A 34 -10.36 8.95 -2.06
C ALA A 34 -10.41 7.61 -2.82
N SER A 35 -11.07 6.57 -2.28
CA SER A 35 -11.11 5.23 -2.84
C SER A 35 -12.36 4.96 -3.68
N ASP A 36 -12.25 4.10 -4.70
CA ASP A 36 -13.34 3.75 -5.62
C ASP A 36 -14.53 3.06 -4.91
N VAL A 37 -14.31 2.52 -3.71
CA VAL A 37 -15.34 1.85 -2.93
C VAL A 37 -16.33 2.83 -2.28
N ALA A 38 -15.94 4.10 -2.06
CA ALA A 38 -16.79 5.08 -1.38
C ALA A 38 -18.14 5.32 -2.08
N PRO A 39 -18.22 5.57 -3.41
CA PRO A 39 -19.50 5.73 -4.11
C PRO A 39 -20.46 4.57 -3.86
N ARG A 40 -19.98 3.32 -3.96
CA ARG A 40 -20.81 2.12 -3.71
C ARG A 40 -21.32 2.06 -2.27
N ILE A 41 -20.48 2.42 -1.30
CA ILE A 41 -20.89 2.46 0.12
C ILE A 41 -21.91 3.57 0.34
N ARG A 42 -21.74 4.75 -0.26
CA ARG A 42 -22.72 5.84 -0.21
C ARG A 42 -24.07 5.41 -0.78
N GLU A 43 -24.07 4.71 -1.91
CA GLU A 43 -25.29 4.13 -2.51
C GLU A 43 -25.96 3.09 -1.62
N GLN A 44 -25.18 2.30 -0.86
CA GLN A 44 -25.72 1.33 0.11
C GLN A 44 -26.33 2.05 1.31
N CYS A 45 -25.63 3.03 1.88
CA CYS A 45 -26.14 3.82 2.99
C CYS A 45 -27.38 4.64 2.63
N ALA A 46 -27.51 5.10 1.38
CA ALA A 46 -28.70 5.80 0.90
C ALA A 46 -29.99 4.95 0.99
N LYS A 47 -29.89 3.63 1.18
CA LYS A 47 -31.02 2.70 1.30
C LYS A 47 -31.41 2.40 2.75
N THR A 48 -30.69 2.93 3.73
CA THR A 48 -30.98 2.71 5.15
C THR A 48 -31.96 3.78 5.67
N ALA A 49 -32.48 3.57 6.88
CA ALA A 49 -33.37 4.55 7.53
C ALA A 49 -32.64 5.85 7.92
N ASP A 50 -31.33 5.78 8.17
CA ASP A 50 -30.47 6.93 8.44
C ASP A 50 -29.16 6.81 7.63
N PRO A 51 -29.15 7.35 6.39
CA PRO A 51 -27.98 7.31 5.52
C PRO A 51 -26.75 8.01 6.11
N THR A 52 -26.96 9.08 6.88
CA THR A 52 -25.89 9.87 7.49
C THR A 52 -25.20 9.08 8.61
N ALA A 53 -25.99 8.48 9.51
CA ALA A 53 -25.45 7.62 10.56
C ALA A 53 -24.69 6.43 9.96
N CYS A 54 -25.27 5.76 8.94
CA CYS A 54 -24.62 4.66 8.22
C CYS A 54 -23.26 5.07 7.65
N TRP A 55 -23.20 6.20 6.95
CA TRP A 55 -21.93 6.67 6.37
C TRP A 55 -20.91 7.01 7.45
N ASN A 56 -21.33 7.71 8.51
CA ASN A 56 -20.42 8.14 9.57
C ASN A 56 -19.82 6.97 10.34
N GLU A 57 -20.59 5.91 10.59
CA GLU A 57 -20.10 4.67 11.21
C GLU A 57 -19.03 4.02 10.33
N ILE A 58 -19.32 3.80 9.04
CA ILE A 58 -18.37 3.17 8.12
C ILE A 58 -17.11 4.03 7.94
N ALA A 59 -17.26 5.34 7.84
CA ALA A 59 -16.13 6.27 7.72
C ALA A 59 -15.30 6.33 9.01
N ALA A 60 -15.89 6.09 10.18
CA ALA A 60 -15.14 6.00 11.44
C ALA A 60 -14.32 4.70 11.49
N GLU A 61 -14.92 3.56 11.14
CA GLU A 61 -14.24 2.26 11.09
C GLU A 61 -13.13 2.23 10.04
N ALA A 62 -13.39 2.76 8.84
CA ALA A 62 -12.42 2.81 7.75
C ALA A 62 -11.12 3.55 8.12
N LYS A 63 -11.18 4.55 9.01
CA LYS A 63 -9.99 5.27 9.50
C LYS A 63 -9.07 4.42 10.36
N LEU A 64 -9.59 3.32 10.93
CA LEU A 64 -8.81 2.38 11.70
C LEU A 64 -8.03 1.43 10.80
N GLU A 65 -8.51 1.18 9.58
CA GLU A 65 -7.85 0.28 8.62
C GLU A 65 -6.53 0.87 8.09
N LYS A 66 -5.50 0.01 8.10
CA LYS A 66 -4.14 0.36 7.69
C LYS A 66 -3.50 -0.78 6.91
N VAL A 67 -2.52 -0.42 6.08
CA VAL A 67 -1.54 -1.34 5.52
C VAL A 67 -0.13 -0.91 5.92
N ARG A 68 0.78 -1.88 6.01
CA ARG A 68 2.20 -1.63 6.31
C ARG A 68 3.07 -2.46 5.40
N PHE A 69 4.08 -1.83 4.80
CA PHE A 69 5.19 -2.51 4.17
C PHE A 69 6.42 -2.32 5.05
N SER A 70 7.05 -3.41 5.48
CA SER A 70 8.34 -3.32 6.18
C SER A 70 9.47 -3.00 5.19
N GLU A 71 10.61 -2.61 5.74
CA GLU A 71 11.88 -2.77 5.02
C GLU A 71 12.12 -4.26 4.72
N THR A 72 13.00 -4.51 3.75
CA THR A 72 13.48 -5.85 3.44
C THR A 72 14.33 -6.38 4.61
N ASP A 73 14.03 -7.58 5.09
CA ASP A 73 14.75 -8.21 6.20
C ASP A 73 15.95 -9.04 5.73
N ALA A 74 16.59 -9.75 6.67
CA ALA A 74 17.76 -10.61 6.40
C ALA A 74 17.47 -11.80 5.48
N THR A 75 16.20 -12.15 5.26
CA THR A 75 15.78 -13.20 4.31
C THR A 75 15.63 -12.65 2.89
N GLY A 76 15.76 -11.34 2.70
CA GLY A 76 15.60 -10.69 1.41
C GLY A 76 14.15 -10.36 1.05
N HIS A 77 13.21 -10.52 1.99
CA HIS A 77 11.80 -10.22 1.78
C HIS A 77 11.35 -9.02 2.61
N ALA A 78 10.41 -8.24 2.07
CA ALA A 78 9.61 -7.33 2.88
C ALA A 78 8.37 -8.06 3.42
N THR A 79 7.62 -7.41 4.29
CA THR A 79 6.35 -7.92 4.79
C THR A 79 5.25 -6.91 4.49
N TRP A 80 4.21 -7.35 3.76
CA TRP A 80 2.94 -6.63 3.65
C TRP A 80 2.01 -7.06 4.78
N THR A 81 1.46 -6.10 5.51
CA THR A 81 0.51 -6.34 6.60
C THR A 81 -0.75 -5.51 6.37
N SER A 82 -1.92 -6.11 6.53
CA SER A 82 -3.20 -5.40 6.66
C SER A 82 -3.74 -5.61 8.07
N PHE A 83 -4.15 -4.51 8.70
CA PHE A 83 -4.53 -4.47 10.12
C PHE A 83 -5.48 -3.31 10.40
N ALA A 84 -6.10 -3.31 11.57
CA ALA A 84 -6.82 -2.15 12.11
C ALA A 84 -6.24 -1.73 13.45
N ALA A 85 -6.27 -0.42 13.72
CA ALA A 85 -5.94 0.12 15.04
C ALA A 85 -7.05 -0.19 16.05
N ASP A 86 -6.69 -0.71 17.23
CA ASP A 86 -7.60 -0.94 18.36
C ASP A 86 -6.97 -0.38 19.66
N PRO A 87 -7.76 0.06 20.66
CA PRO A 87 -7.24 0.59 21.92
C PRO A 87 -6.29 -0.36 22.67
N LYS A 88 -6.34 -1.68 22.43
CA LYS A 88 -5.48 -2.69 23.02
C LYS A 88 -4.27 -3.05 22.14
N GLY A 89 -4.13 -2.42 20.98
CA GLY A 89 -3.05 -2.64 20.00
C GLY A 89 -3.57 -3.10 18.64
N ASP A 90 -2.70 -3.09 17.63
CA ASP A 90 -3.07 -3.44 16.24
C ASP A 90 -3.69 -4.85 16.13
N VAL A 91 -4.85 -4.95 15.48
CA VAL A 91 -5.48 -6.22 15.10
C VAL A 91 -5.02 -6.62 13.71
N VAL A 92 -4.12 -7.61 13.62
CA VAL A 92 -3.56 -8.08 12.34
C VAL A 92 -4.50 -9.05 11.63
N PHE A 93 -5.04 -8.62 10.48
CA PHE A 93 -5.89 -9.46 9.64
C PHE A 93 -5.07 -10.41 8.79
N VAL A 94 -4.03 -9.88 8.14
CA VAL A 94 -3.15 -10.67 7.30
C VAL A 94 -1.74 -10.09 7.30
N ARG A 95 -0.76 -10.98 7.29
CA ARG A 95 0.66 -10.67 7.10
C ARG A 95 1.24 -11.62 6.06
N VAL A 96 1.91 -11.08 5.06
CA VAL A 96 2.43 -11.86 3.93
C VAL A 96 3.86 -11.41 3.63
N PRO A 97 4.84 -12.33 3.60
CA PRO A 97 6.14 -12.05 3.04
C PRO A 97 6.01 -11.72 1.56
N VAL A 98 6.64 -10.64 1.10
CA VAL A 98 6.58 -10.18 -0.28
C VAL A 98 7.94 -9.78 -0.83
N ASP A 99 8.14 -10.05 -2.12
CA ASP A 99 9.21 -9.45 -2.92
C ASP A 99 8.70 -8.16 -3.53
N LEU A 100 9.39 -7.06 -3.25
CA LEU A 100 9.07 -5.75 -3.82
C LEU A 100 9.91 -5.54 -5.08
N VAL A 101 9.24 -5.38 -6.21
CA VAL A 101 9.89 -5.17 -7.52
C VAL A 101 9.33 -3.89 -8.14
N ALA A 102 10.19 -3.04 -8.68
CA ALA A 102 9.74 -1.90 -9.47
C ALA A 102 8.95 -2.37 -10.70
N ASP A 103 7.76 -1.81 -10.92
CA ASP A 103 6.82 -2.16 -12.00
C ASP A 103 6.53 -0.93 -12.89
N GLY A 104 7.58 -0.17 -13.21
CA GLY A 104 7.49 1.09 -13.95
C GLY A 104 7.63 2.33 -13.05
N ALA A 105 7.55 3.51 -13.67
CA ALA A 105 7.66 4.77 -12.94
C ALA A 105 6.49 4.90 -11.93
N GLY A 106 6.81 5.12 -10.66
CA GLY A 106 5.82 5.26 -9.59
C GLY A 106 5.04 3.98 -9.27
N HIS A 107 5.51 2.79 -9.64
CA HIS A 107 4.80 1.54 -9.38
C HIS A 107 5.70 0.49 -8.74
N VAL A 108 5.15 -0.21 -7.74
CA VAL A 108 5.77 -1.35 -7.06
C VAL A 108 4.84 -2.55 -7.17
N LEU A 109 5.39 -3.69 -7.57
CA LEU A 109 4.71 -4.96 -7.50
C LEU A 109 5.20 -5.70 -6.26
N ALA A 110 4.29 -5.96 -5.31
CA ALA A 110 4.54 -6.81 -4.15
C ALA A 110 4.09 -8.24 -4.45
N LYS A 111 5.02 -9.11 -4.82
CA LYS A 111 4.75 -10.52 -5.13
C LYS A 111 4.80 -11.35 -3.86
N VAL A 112 3.85 -12.26 -3.66
CA VAL A 112 3.86 -13.11 -2.47
C VAL A 112 5.06 -14.07 -2.50
N ALA A 113 5.89 -14.00 -1.46
CA ALA A 113 7.12 -14.78 -1.31
C ALA A 113 6.99 -15.89 -0.25
N GLY A 114 5.88 -15.95 0.49
CA GLY A 114 5.67 -16.94 1.53
C GLY A 114 4.22 -17.10 1.96
N ALA A 115 3.99 -17.99 2.92
CA ALA A 115 2.64 -18.28 3.38
C ALA A 115 2.04 -17.08 4.15
N PRO A 116 0.80 -16.66 3.84
CA PRO A 116 0.09 -15.64 4.61
C PRO A 116 -0.26 -16.14 6.02
N THR A 117 -0.06 -15.28 7.02
CA THR A 117 -0.41 -15.49 8.44
C THR A 117 -1.43 -14.44 8.90
N GLY A 118 -1.97 -14.56 10.12
CA GLY A 118 -2.95 -13.62 10.70
C GLY A 118 -4.36 -14.19 10.84
N THR A 119 -5.28 -13.36 11.32
CA THR A 119 -6.69 -13.73 11.58
C THR A 119 -7.58 -13.13 10.51
N GLN A 120 -7.74 -13.85 9.40
CA GLN A 120 -8.69 -13.47 8.35
C GLN A 120 -10.03 -14.13 8.63
N ALA A 121 -11.13 -13.41 8.42
CA ALA A 121 -12.45 -14.02 8.51
C ALA A 121 -12.57 -15.17 7.48
N GLU A 122 -13.27 -16.26 7.83
CA GLU A 122 -13.27 -17.53 7.09
C GLU A 122 -13.62 -17.42 5.59
N HIS A 123 -14.37 -16.39 5.22
CA HIS A 123 -14.79 -16.12 3.83
C HIS A 123 -13.70 -15.46 2.97
N PHE A 124 -12.61 -14.96 3.56
CA PHE A 124 -11.44 -14.48 2.85
C PHE A 124 -10.37 -15.59 2.81
N ALA A 125 -10.27 -16.27 1.66
CA ALA A 125 -9.25 -17.28 1.46
C ALA A 125 -7.87 -16.63 1.37
N LYS A 126 -7.03 -16.87 2.37
CA LYS A 126 -5.63 -16.41 2.44
C LYS A 126 -4.82 -16.71 1.18
N GLY A 127 -5.12 -17.81 0.48
CA GLY A 127 -4.43 -18.25 -0.74
C GLY A 127 -4.80 -17.53 -2.04
N LYS A 128 -5.59 -16.44 -2.01
CA LYS A 128 -5.97 -15.70 -3.23
C LYS A 128 -5.10 -14.48 -3.54
N ILE A 129 -4.26 -14.06 -2.60
CA ILE A 129 -3.31 -12.96 -2.83
C ILE A 129 -2.06 -13.58 -3.45
N SER A 130 -1.83 -13.32 -4.74
CA SER A 130 -0.63 -13.75 -5.46
C SER A 130 0.33 -12.59 -5.69
N GLN A 131 -0.21 -11.38 -5.88
CA GLN A 131 0.52 -10.14 -5.99
C GLN A 131 -0.38 -8.94 -5.68
N LEU A 132 0.24 -7.82 -5.29
CA LEU A 132 -0.41 -6.52 -5.13
C LEU A 132 0.34 -5.51 -6.00
N ARG A 133 -0.38 -4.81 -6.87
CA ARG A 133 0.18 -3.65 -7.57
C ARG A 133 -0.06 -2.42 -6.71
N VAL A 134 1.01 -1.72 -6.40
CA VAL A 134 1.01 -0.51 -5.59
C VAL A 134 1.48 0.65 -6.46
N GLU A 135 0.63 1.65 -6.60
CA GLU A 135 0.95 2.93 -7.20
C GLU A 135 1.47 3.87 -6.10
N LEU A 136 2.61 4.50 -6.33
CA LEU A 136 3.15 5.60 -5.54
C LEU A 136 2.67 6.91 -6.16
N VAL A 137 1.55 7.42 -5.65
CA VAL A 137 0.90 8.63 -6.17
C VAL A 137 1.76 9.85 -5.87
N ASP A 138 2.26 9.93 -4.64
CA ASP A 138 3.22 10.92 -4.16
C ASP A 138 3.93 10.38 -2.90
N ALA A 139 4.80 11.19 -2.28
CA ALA A 139 5.58 10.78 -1.10
C ALA A 139 4.74 10.41 0.14
N LYS A 140 3.46 10.78 0.16
CA LYS A 140 2.51 10.60 1.27
C LYS A 140 1.27 9.81 0.86
N THR A 141 1.16 9.36 -0.39
CA THR A 141 -0.04 8.69 -0.89
C THR A 141 0.35 7.48 -1.72
N ILE A 142 -0.24 6.33 -1.41
CA ILE A 142 -0.21 5.15 -2.28
C ILE A 142 -1.63 4.76 -2.69
N ALA A 143 -1.72 3.99 -3.76
CA ALA A 143 -2.93 3.28 -4.10
C ALA A 143 -2.66 1.82 -4.41
N ILE A 144 -3.62 0.95 -4.10
CA ILE A 144 -3.56 -0.48 -4.37
C ILE A 144 -4.76 -0.84 -5.22
N ASP A 145 -4.52 -1.49 -6.35
CA ASP A 145 -5.58 -1.99 -7.22
C ASP A 145 -6.12 -3.33 -6.68
N ASP A 146 -7.36 -3.32 -6.21
CA ASP A 146 -8.08 -4.54 -5.84
C ASP A 146 -9.09 -4.93 -6.95
N PRO A 147 -9.06 -6.17 -7.47
CA PRO A 147 -9.90 -6.58 -8.60
C PRO A 147 -11.41 -6.57 -8.30
N LYS A 148 -11.83 -6.48 -7.04
CA LYS A 148 -13.24 -6.43 -6.62
C LYS A 148 -13.66 -5.07 -6.07
N LYS A 149 -12.74 -4.35 -5.45
CA LYS A 149 -13.02 -3.07 -4.78
C LYS A 149 -12.60 -1.86 -5.62
N GLY A 150 -11.82 -2.06 -6.68
CA GLY A 150 -11.23 -0.97 -7.46
C GLY A 150 -9.97 -0.41 -6.81
N ARG A 151 -9.67 0.85 -7.09
CA ARG A 151 -8.51 1.55 -6.54
C ARG A 151 -8.74 1.93 -5.08
N LEU A 152 -7.86 1.45 -4.21
CA LEU A 152 -7.87 1.70 -2.76
C LEU A 152 -6.74 2.67 -2.40
N VAL A 153 -7.08 3.82 -1.85
CA VAL A 153 -6.12 4.88 -1.54
C VAL A 153 -5.73 4.83 -0.07
N TYR A 154 -4.44 5.05 0.18
CA TYR A 154 -3.90 5.12 1.53
C TYR A 154 -2.96 6.33 1.66
N ALA A 155 -3.09 7.05 2.77
CA ALA A 155 -2.23 8.16 3.15
C ALA A 155 -1.19 7.72 4.18
N LYS A 156 0.03 8.25 4.09
CA LYS A 156 1.12 7.96 5.03
C LYS A 156 0.75 8.43 6.43
N GLU A 157 1.03 7.60 7.43
CA GLU A 157 0.90 7.94 8.85
C GLU A 157 2.02 8.86 9.34
#